data_AF-K1YBJ0-F1
#
_entry.id   AF-K1YBJ0-F1
#
_cell.length_a   1.000
_cell.length_b   1.000
_cell.length_c   1.000
_cell.angle_alpha   90.00
_cell.angle_beta   90.00
_cell.angle_gamma   90.00
#
_symmetry.space_group_name_H-M   'P 1'
#
loop_
_entity.id
_entity.type
_entity.pdbx_description
1 polymer ?
#
loop_
_entity_poly.entity_id
_entity_poly.type
_entity_poly.pdbx_seq_one_letter_code
_entity_poly.pdbx_strand_id
1 'polypeptide(L)'
;MKKVRRPARLDVQETRRRKREWFIIFVTVILIVVVTYLESRIFRGEPVVLPLSGNALIFGLININIILIILLIFLIIRNLVKLIYERRRGIAGSKLRTRLVAAFVSLSFIPTVLLFLVSINFLSYSIDNWFSIRIGDALNRTLEVAQIYYQQSADQAKHYARQLSADITQNGLYEEEKSLYLKVLVERRHKTHKLNMLEVHIKNQKENVVFQDQQQPQIVPKPLSPKLREDLYTGKEVTTIEQVGGGDLIRGAVPVHSLASPKEVIGFVMASYYFPDGLVDKVAVISKTSEEYRQLTLLKTPIKFGYIVTLFIVMLLIIFSAT
;
A
#
# COMPACT_ATOMS: atom_id res chain seq x y z
N MET A 1 -5.62 85.04 -19.52
CA MET A 1 -6.38 83.77 -19.46
C MET A 1 -5.54 82.62 -20.02
N LYS A 2 -5.22 81.60 -19.21
CA LYS A 2 -5.15 80.16 -19.60
C LYS A 2 -4.64 79.34 -18.40
N LYS A 3 -5.57 78.92 -17.54
CA LYS A 3 -5.36 77.82 -16.58
C LYS A 3 -5.34 76.51 -17.36
N VAL A 4 -4.17 75.97 -17.65
CA VAL A 4 -4.05 74.60 -18.18
C VAL A 4 -4.20 73.62 -17.01
N ARG A 5 -5.45 73.32 -16.66
CA ARG A 5 -5.79 72.19 -15.78
C ARG A 5 -5.80 70.90 -16.61
N ARG A 6 -4.70 70.14 -16.64
CA ARG A 6 -4.73 68.68 -16.85
C ARG A 6 -3.59 68.04 -16.06
N PRO A 7 -3.90 67.24 -15.01
CA PRO A 7 -3.48 65.83 -15.07
C PRO A 7 -4.40 64.79 -14.37
N ALA A 8 -5.69 65.05 -14.13
CA ALA A 8 -6.53 64.05 -13.44
C ALA A 8 -6.87 62.79 -14.28
N ARG A 9 -6.87 62.87 -15.62
CA ARG A 9 -7.27 61.75 -16.50
C ARG A 9 -6.19 60.69 -16.74
N LEU A 10 -4.90 61.04 -16.60
CA LEU A 10 -3.79 60.11 -16.82
C LEU A 10 -3.62 59.14 -15.63
N ASP A 11 -3.80 59.64 -14.40
CA ASP A 11 -3.68 58.86 -13.16
C ASP A 11 -4.81 57.80 -12.99
N VAL A 12 -6.04 58.15 -13.41
CA VAL A 12 -7.20 57.23 -13.38
C VAL A 12 -7.05 56.09 -14.40
N GLN A 13 -6.40 56.33 -15.54
CA GLN A 13 -6.14 55.29 -16.54
C GLN A 13 -5.02 54.33 -16.10
N GLU A 14 -4.02 54.83 -15.38
CA GLU A 14 -2.90 54.02 -14.88
C GLU A 14 -3.33 53.10 -13.72
N THR A 15 -4.14 53.62 -12.79
CA THR A 15 -4.73 52.83 -11.69
C THR A 15 -5.68 51.74 -12.19
N ARG A 16 -6.51 52.02 -13.22
CA ARG A 16 -7.34 50.99 -13.87
C ARG A 16 -6.52 49.90 -14.56
N ARG A 17 -5.40 50.25 -15.21
CA ARG A 17 -4.51 49.26 -15.85
C ARG A 17 -3.86 48.33 -14.81
N ARG A 18 -3.37 48.86 -13.70
CA ARG A 18 -2.78 48.06 -12.61
C ARG A 18 -3.81 47.12 -11.97
N LYS A 19 -5.03 47.60 -11.69
CA LYS A 19 -6.12 46.76 -11.19
C LYS A 19 -6.46 45.60 -12.14
N ARG A 20 -6.43 45.85 -13.45
CA ARG A 20 -6.65 44.80 -14.47
C ARG A 20 -5.51 43.78 -14.51
N GLU A 21 -4.26 44.22 -14.41
CA GLU A 21 -3.10 43.32 -14.35
C GLU A 21 -3.16 42.41 -13.11
N TRP A 22 -3.49 42.98 -11.94
CA TRP A 22 -3.67 42.23 -10.68
C TRP A 22 -4.83 41.23 -10.77
N PHE A 23 -5.95 41.63 -11.38
CA PHE A 23 -7.10 40.75 -11.61
C PHE A 23 -6.76 39.59 -12.55
N ILE A 24 -6.04 39.83 -13.65
CA ILE A 24 -5.62 38.77 -14.58
C ILE A 24 -4.72 37.76 -13.85
N ILE A 25 -3.74 38.22 -13.09
CA ILE A 25 -2.83 37.34 -12.33
C ILE A 25 -3.63 36.53 -11.29
N PHE A 26 -4.53 37.17 -10.55
CA PHE A 26 -5.39 36.48 -9.57
C PHE A 26 -6.24 35.39 -10.23
N VAL A 27 -6.86 35.69 -11.38
CA VAL A 27 -7.62 34.70 -12.16
C VAL A 27 -6.72 33.58 -12.65
N THR A 28 -5.52 33.88 -13.15
CA THR A 28 -4.55 32.87 -13.59
C THR A 28 -4.13 31.95 -12.43
N VAL A 29 -3.86 32.49 -11.25
CA VAL A 29 -3.52 31.70 -10.05
C VAL A 29 -4.68 30.79 -9.65
N ILE A 30 -5.91 31.30 -9.61
CA ILE A 30 -7.10 30.48 -9.35
C ILE A 30 -7.20 29.35 -10.38
N LEU A 31 -6.97 29.65 -11.66
CA LEU A 31 -7.06 28.66 -12.73
C LEU A 31 -6.02 27.56 -12.57
N ILE A 32 -4.78 27.90 -12.19
CA ILE A 32 -3.73 26.91 -11.89
C ILE A 32 -4.15 26.03 -10.71
N VAL A 33 -4.63 26.61 -9.62
CA VAL A 33 -5.06 25.85 -8.43
C VAL A 33 -6.21 24.89 -8.78
N VAL A 34 -7.20 25.36 -9.55
CA VAL A 34 -8.33 24.54 -9.99
C VAL A 34 -7.86 23.41 -10.90
N VAL A 35 -6.99 23.68 -11.89
CA VAL A 35 -6.44 22.66 -12.79
C VAL A 35 -5.63 21.63 -12.02
N THR A 36 -4.73 22.04 -11.12
CA THR A 36 -3.96 21.13 -10.26
C THR A 36 -4.85 20.30 -9.34
N TYR A 37 -5.93 20.89 -8.82
CA TYR A 37 -6.90 20.16 -8.01
C TYR A 37 -7.62 19.08 -8.85
N LEU A 38 -8.05 19.41 -10.06
CA LEU A 38 -8.69 18.47 -10.99
C LEU A 38 -7.74 17.34 -11.41
N GLU A 39 -6.48 17.66 -11.73
CA GLU A 39 -5.42 16.66 -11.99
C GLU A 39 -5.29 15.69 -10.81
N SER A 40 -5.22 16.23 -9.58
CA SER A 40 -5.06 15.42 -8.38
C SER A 40 -6.26 14.51 -8.08
N ARG A 41 -7.47 14.90 -8.49
CA ARG A 41 -8.69 14.07 -8.37
C ARG A 41 -8.67 12.91 -9.37
N ILE A 42 -8.29 13.19 -10.62
CA ILE A 42 -8.17 12.18 -11.68
C ILE A 42 -7.10 11.15 -11.34
N PHE A 43 -5.92 11.59 -10.86
CA PHE A 43 -4.84 10.69 -10.46
C PHE A 43 -5.18 9.79 -9.26
N ARG A 44 -6.15 10.19 -8.42
CA ARG A 44 -6.66 9.38 -7.31
C ARG A 44 -7.72 8.34 -7.71
N GLY A 45 -8.09 8.29 -8.99
CA GLY A 45 -9.05 7.31 -9.50
C GLY A 45 -10.51 7.62 -9.15
N GLU A 46 -10.82 8.85 -8.74
CA GLU A 46 -12.22 9.25 -8.58
C GLU A 46 -12.92 9.32 -9.96
N PRO A 47 -14.15 8.80 -10.10
CA PRO A 47 -14.85 8.79 -11.38
C PRO A 47 -15.17 10.21 -11.84
N VAL A 48 -14.49 10.67 -12.88
CA VAL A 48 -14.78 11.94 -13.55
C VAL A 48 -15.81 11.71 -14.65
N VAL A 49 -16.79 12.61 -14.73
CA VAL A 49 -17.99 12.54 -15.58
C VAL A 49 -17.71 12.64 -17.10
N LEU A 50 -16.44 12.67 -17.54
CA LEU A 50 -16.05 12.89 -18.93
C LEU A 50 -15.54 11.60 -19.60
N PRO A 51 -16.14 11.15 -20.73
CA PRO A 51 -15.83 9.88 -21.40
C PRO A 51 -14.61 9.97 -22.32
N LEU A 52 -13.55 10.65 -21.90
CA LEU A 52 -12.30 10.75 -22.64
C LEU A 52 -11.27 9.81 -22.01
N SER A 53 -10.45 9.15 -22.84
CA SER A 53 -9.42 8.24 -22.37
C SER A 53 -8.53 8.93 -21.32
N GLY A 54 -8.49 8.40 -20.09
CA GLY A 54 -7.89 9.07 -18.93
C GLY A 54 -6.47 9.59 -19.19
N ASN A 55 -5.68 8.86 -19.99
CA ASN A 55 -4.32 9.26 -20.36
C ASN A 55 -4.27 10.54 -21.22
N ALA A 56 -5.19 10.73 -22.17
CA ALA A 56 -5.22 11.91 -23.04
C ALA A 56 -5.67 13.17 -22.27
N LEU A 57 -6.65 13.01 -21.38
CA LEU A 57 -7.10 14.09 -20.48
C LEU A 57 -5.99 14.55 -19.53
N ILE A 58 -5.29 13.61 -18.90
CA ILE A 58 -4.16 13.90 -18.00
C ILE A 58 -3.07 14.65 -18.77
N PHE A 59 -2.70 14.18 -19.96
CA PHE A 59 -1.73 14.89 -20.80
C PHE A 59 -2.19 16.31 -21.15
N GLY A 60 -3.46 16.49 -21.50
CA GLY A 60 -4.03 17.81 -21.80
C GLY A 60 -3.98 18.76 -20.59
N LEU A 61 -4.39 18.29 -19.41
CA LEU A 61 -4.37 19.07 -18.18
C LEU A 61 -2.94 19.51 -17.80
N ILE A 62 -1.97 18.58 -17.83
CA ILE A 62 -0.57 18.89 -17.54
C ILE A 62 -0.04 19.97 -18.48
N ASN A 63 -0.34 19.88 -19.78
CA ASN A 63 0.08 20.90 -20.75
C ASN A 63 -0.58 22.26 -20.48
N ILE A 64 -1.87 22.29 -20.14
CA ILE A 64 -2.58 23.51 -19.75
C ILE A 64 -1.93 24.11 -18.50
N ASN A 65 -1.59 23.30 -17.50
CA ASN A 65 -0.94 23.75 -16.28
C ASN A 65 0.42 24.39 -16.59
N ILE A 66 1.25 23.74 -17.42
CA ILE A 66 2.53 24.28 -17.89
C ILE A 66 2.34 25.63 -18.58
N ILE A 67 1.36 25.74 -19.49
CA ILE A 67 1.05 27.00 -20.20
C ILE A 67 0.65 28.10 -19.21
N LEU A 68 -0.17 27.78 -18.20
CA LEU A 68 -0.59 28.74 -17.18
C LEU A 68 0.56 29.20 -16.29
N ILE A 69 1.47 28.29 -15.91
CA ILE A 69 2.67 28.62 -15.15
C ILE A 69 3.57 29.55 -15.99
N ILE A 70 3.79 29.23 -17.26
CA ILE A 70 4.56 30.09 -18.18
C ILE A 70 3.89 31.46 -18.32
N LEU A 71 2.56 31.52 -18.45
CA LEU A 71 1.80 32.76 -18.51
C LEU A 71 1.97 33.59 -17.22
N LEU A 72 1.91 32.95 -16.05
CA LEU A 72 2.11 33.60 -14.77
C LEU A 72 3.52 34.18 -14.64
N ILE A 73 4.55 33.40 -14.98
CA ILE A 73 5.95 33.85 -15.02
C ILE A 73 6.10 35.05 -15.98
N PHE A 74 5.53 34.95 -17.18
CA PHE A 74 5.56 36.02 -18.17
C PHE A 74 4.90 37.30 -17.64
N LEU A 75 3.74 37.21 -17.00
CA LEU A 75 3.04 38.36 -16.41
C LEU A 75 3.86 39.03 -15.30
N ILE A 76 4.48 38.24 -14.43
CA ILE A 76 5.35 38.72 -13.35
C ILE A 76 6.58 39.42 -13.94
N ILE A 77 7.31 38.77 -14.87
CA ILE A 77 8.48 39.36 -15.52
C ILE A 77 8.10 40.63 -16.27
N ARG A 78 6.98 40.64 -17.01
CA ARG A 78 6.50 41.84 -17.72
C ARG A 78 6.22 42.99 -16.75
N ASN A 79 5.61 42.71 -15.60
CA ASN A 79 5.34 43.73 -14.59
C ASN A 79 6.65 44.29 -14.01
N LEU A 80 7.61 43.42 -13.72
CA LEU A 80 8.93 43.77 -13.22
C LEU A 80 9.72 44.62 -14.24
N VAL A 81 9.72 44.21 -15.51
CA VAL A 81 10.39 44.93 -16.61
C VAL A 81 9.72 46.28 -16.86
N LYS A 82 8.38 46.35 -16.86
CA LYS A 82 7.63 47.61 -17.02
C LYS A 82 7.96 48.61 -15.90
N LEU A 83 8.04 48.13 -14.65
CA LEU A 83 8.46 48.94 -13.50
C LEU A 83 9.88 49.51 -13.70
N ILE A 84 10.79 48.71 -14.27
CA ILE A 84 12.16 49.13 -14.59
C ILE A 84 12.19 50.09 -15.78
N TYR A 85 11.28 49.96 -16.76
CA TYR A 85 11.28 50.73 -18.02
C TYR A 85 10.55 52.08 -17.92
N GLU A 86 9.50 52.21 -17.09
CA GLU A 86 8.81 53.48 -16.79
C GLU A 86 9.79 54.55 -16.24
N ARG A 87 10.94 54.12 -15.73
CA ARG A 87 12.15 54.91 -15.43
C ARG A 87 12.58 55.84 -16.57
N ARG A 88 12.49 55.41 -17.83
CA ARG A 88 13.03 56.19 -18.97
C ARG A 88 12.13 57.35 -19.41
N ARG A 89 10.87 57.42 -18.96
CA ARG A 89 9.89 58.41 -19.43
C ARG A 89 9.64 59.61 -18.49
N GLY A 90 10.43 59.75 -17.42
CA GLY A 90 10.57 61.05 -16.72
C GLY A 90 9.36 61.56 -15.94
N ILE A 91 8.60 60.67 -15.28
CA ILE A 91 7.46 61.07 -14.44
C ILE A 91 7.96 61.41 -13.01
N ALA A 92 7.62 62.60 -12.49
CA ALA A 92 8.03 63.02 -11.15
C ALA A 92 7.47 62.08 -10.06
N GLY A 93 8.34 61.57 -9.17
CA GLY A 93 7.97 60.65 -8.07
C GLY A 93 8.16 59.16 -8.34
N SER A 94 8.31 58.71 -9.60
CA SER A 94 8.50 57.28 -9.90
C SER A 94 9.84 56.73 -9.40
N LYS A 95 10.90 57.55 -9.41
CA LYS A 95 12.26 57.15 -8.95
C LYS A 95 12.29 56.67 -7.49
N LEU A 96 11.54 57.31 -6.59
CA LEU A 96 11.52 56.96 -5.17
C LEU A 96 10.71 55.68 -4.94
N ARG A 97 9.52 55.58 -5.56
CA ARG A 97 8.66 54.39 -5.52
C ARG A 97 9.39 53.17 -6.08
N THR A 98 10.04 53.27 -7.24
CA THR A 98 10.78 52.14 -7.83
C THR A 98 11.98 51.71 -6.99
N ARG A 99 12.71 52.64 -6.35
CA ARG A 99 13.83 52.30 -5.46
C ARG A 99 13.36 51.57 -4.21
N LEU A 100 12.22 51.99 -3.64
CA LEU A 100 11.57 51.31 -2.52
C LEU A 100 11.07 49.93 -2.92
N VAL A 101 10.34 49.81 -4.03
CA VAL A 101 9.84 48.51 -4.52
C VAL A 101 10.99 47.56 -4.85
N ALA A 102 12.04 48.02 -5.53
CA ALA A 102 13.21 47.19 -5.81
C ALA A 102 13.89 46.71 -4.52
N ALA A 103 14.01 47.57 -3.51
CA ALA A 103 14.54 47.19 -2.20
C ALA A 103 13.65 46.14 -1.50
N PHE A 104 12.32 46.33 -1.51
CA PHE A 104 11.37 45.35 -0.94
C PHE A 104 11.37 44.02 -1.68
N VAL A 105 11.41 44.04 -3.01
CA VAL A 105 11.50 42.83 -3.84
C VAL A 105 12.80 42.10 -3.55
N SER A 106 13.96 42.78 -3.57
CA SER A 106 15.23 42.13 -3.26
C SER A 106 15.29 41.58 -1.82
N LEU A 107 14.75 42.34 -0.85
CA LEU A 107 14.71 41.95 0.56
C LEU A 107 13.79 40.75 0.80
N SER A 108 12.66 40.65 0.09
CA SER A 108 11.73 39.52 0.19
C SER A 108 12.15 38.32 -0.66
N PHE A 109 12.84 38.54 -1.78
CA PHE A 109 13.23 37.49 -2.71
C PHE A 109 14.19 36.49 -2.07
N ILE A 110 15.26 36.98 -1.43
CA ILE A 110 16.29 36.12 -0.81
C ILE A 110 15.69 35.13 0.22
N PRO A 111 14.96 35.57 1.26
CA PRO A 111 14.39 34.65 2.24
C PRO A 111 13.31 33.75 1.64
N THR A 112 12.54 34.22 0.64
CA THR A 112 11.51 33.40 0.00
C THR A 112 12.11 32.27 -0.83
N VAL A 113 13.16 32.56 -1.62
CA VAL A 113 13.90 31.53 -2.38
C VAL A 113 14.51 30.51 -1.42
N LEU A 114 15.12 30.98 -0.34
CA LEU A 114 15.75 30.10 0.65
C LEU A 114 14.73 29.19 1.32
N LEU A 115 13.58 29.73 1.75
CA LEU A 115 12.47 28.95 2.28
C LEU A 115 11.92 27.94 1.27
N PHE A 116 11.79 28.34 -0.01
CA PHE A 116 11.37 27.43 -1.07
C PHE A 116 12.35 26.26 -1.23
N LEU A 117 13.66 26.53 -1.29
CA LEU A 117 14.71 25.51 -1.42
C LEU A 117 14.78 24.57 -0.22
N VAL A 118 14.64 25.09 1.00
CA VAL A 118 14.59 24.26 2.21
C VAL A 118 13.33 23.40 2.21
N SER A 119 12.18 23.99 1.85
CA SER A 119 10.89 23.29 1.84
C SER A 119 10.85 22.16 0.81
N ILE A 120 11.32 22.40 -0.42
CA ILE A 120 11.37 21.35 -1.46
C ILE A 120 12.30 20.20 -1.06
N ASN A 121 13.46 20.50 -0.47
CA ASN A 121 14.37 19.47 0.02
C ASN A 121 13.72 18.68 1.16
N PHE A 122 13.28 19.37 2.21
CA PHE A 122 12.66 18.75 3.39
C PHE A 122 11.48 17.85 2.99
N LEU A 123 10.59 18.36 2.13
CA LEU A 123 9.43 17.62 1.69
C LEU A 123 9.80 16.45 0.77
N SER A 124 10.75 16.64 -0.16
CA SER A 124 11.22 15.57 -1.02
C SER A 124 11.84 14.43 -0.22
N TYR A 125 12.70 14.76 0.76
CA TYR A 125 13.30 13.79 1.68
C TYR A 125 12.25 13.11 2.57
N SER A 126 11.28 13.86 3.09
CA SER A 126 10.20 13.31 3.92
C SER A 126 9.35 12.31 3.14
N ILE A 127 8.97 12.67 1.91
CA ILE A 127 8.26 11.79 0.98
C ILE A 127 9.15 10.59 0.63
N ASP A 128 10.44 10.78 0.33
CA ASP A 128 11.35 9.66 0.04
C ASP A 128 11.46 8.68 1.19
N ASN A 129 11.53 9.17 2.43
CA ASN A 129 11.66 8.35 3.62
C ASN A 129 10.36 7.59 3.95
N TRP A 130 9.21 8.24 3.82
CA TRP A 130 7.90 7.60 4.02
C TRP A 130 7.57 6.57 2.93
N PHE A 131 8.11 6.73 1.72
CA PHE A 131 8.01 5.75 0.63
C PHE A 131 9.26 4.86 0.48
N SER A 132 10.13 4.83 1.50
CA SER A 132 11.38 4.08 1.41
C SER A 132 11.16 2.57 1.45
N ILE A 133 12.18 1.84 1.00
CA ILE A 133 12.29 0.38 0.95
C ILE A 133 11.88 -0.30 2.28
N ARG A 134 11.98 0.40 3.41
CA ARG A 134 11.72 -0.15 4.75
C ARG A 134 10.30 -0.65 4.97
N ILE A 135 9.28 0.04 4.43
CA ILE A 135 7.88 -0.36 4.63
C ILE A 135 7.53 -1.56 3.73
N GLY A 136 7.94 -1.53 2.46
CA GLY A 136 7.76 -2.65 1.55
C GLY A 136 8.50 -3.91 2.02
N ASP A 137 9.75 -3.77 2.46
CA ASP A 137 10.56 -4.89 2.96
C ASP A 137 9.99 -5.50 4.24
N ALA A 138 9.48 -4.68 5.17
CA ALA A 138 8.87 -5.18 6.39
C ALA A 138 7.60 -6.00 6.10
N LEU A 139 6.77 -5.53 5.17
CA LEU A 139 5.56 -6.27 4.73
C LEU A 139 5.95 -7.60 4.06
N ASN A 140 6.93 -7.59 3.16
CA ASN A 140 7.41 -8.79 2.48
C ASN A 140 8.04 -9.81 3.44
N ARG A 141 8.89 -9.36 4.37
CA ARG A 141 9.51 -10.23 5.38
C ARG A 141 8.48 -10.84 6.33
N THR A 142 7.42 -10.10 6.66
CA THR A 142 6.33 -10.63 7.50
C THR A 142 5.57 -11.73 6.77
N LEU A 143 5.32 -11.55 5.48
CA LEU A 143 4.68 -12.58 4.64
C LEU A 143 5.56 -13.83 4.51
N GLU A 144 6.87 -13.66 4.30
CA GLU A 144 7.84 -14.76 4.23
C GLU A 144 7.87 -15.57 5.54
N VAL A 145 7.95 -14.88 6.69
CA VAL A 145 7.94 -15.54 8.01
C VAL A 145 6.66 -16.34 8.22
N ALA A 146 5.51 -15.78 7.84
CA ALA A 146 4.25 -16.51 7.93
C ALA A 146 4.26 -17.77 7.06
N GLN A 147 4.69 -17.68 5.80
CA GLN A 147 4.79 -18.83 4.90
C GLN A 147 5.73 -19.93 5.44
N ILE A 148 6.90 -19.55 5.96
CA ILE A 148 7.84 -20.48 6.58
C ILE A 148 7.17 -21.19 7.76
N TYR A 149 6.44 -20.46 8.60
CA TYR A 149 5.77 -21.04 9.76
C TYR A 149 4.66 -22.03 9.37
N TYR A 150 3.89 -21.74 8.31
CA TYR A 150 2.91 -22.68 7.75
C TYR A 150 3.57 -23.95 7.22
N GLN A 151 4.64 -23.80 6.45
CA GLN A 151 5.37 -24.93 5.88
C GLN A 151 5.98 -25.81 6.98
N GLN A 152 6.61 -25.18 7.97
CA GLN A 152 7.18 -25.88 9.11
C GLN A 152 6.11 -26.64 9.90
N SER A 153 4.93 -26.03 10.10
CA SER A 153 3.80 -26.68 10.78
C SER A 153 3.27 -27.88 10.00
N ALA A 154 3.19 -27.78 8.67
CA ALA A 154 2.79 -28.87 7.78
C ALA A 154 3.81 -30.02 7.80
N ASP A 155 5.11 -29.71 7.73
CA ASP A 155 6.17 -30.70 7.80
C ASP A 155 6.23 -31.37 9.18
N GLN A 156 6.01 -30.62 10.26
CA GLN A 156 5.95 -31.16 11.61
C GLN A 156 4.75 -32.08 11.81
N ALA A 157 3.57 -31.71 11.30
CA ALA A 157 2.37 -32.55 11.32
C ALA A 157 2.62 -33.88 10.58
N LYS A 158 3.14 -33.80 9.36
CA LYS A 158 3.51 -34.97 8.55
C LYS A 158 4.56 -35.84 9.25
N HIS A 159 5.58 -35.23 9.87
CA HIS A 159 6.60 -35.95 10.62
C HIS A 159 6.01 -36.74 11.80
N TYR A 160 5.13 -36.12 12.59
CA TYR A 160 4.48 -36.80 13.70
C TYR A 160 3.50 -37.89 13.24
N ALA A 161 2.74 -37.65 12.17
CA ALA A 161 1.90 -38.67 11.55
C ALA A 161 2.74 -39.87 11.07
N ARG A 162 3.93 -39.64 10.51
CA ARG A 162 4.85 -40.69 10.07
C ARG A 162 5.39 -41.52 11.24
N GLN A 163 5.80 -40.86 12.33
CA GLN A 163 6.27 -41.57 13.53
C GLN A 163 5.18 -42.48 14.09
N LEU A 164 3.95 -41.96 14.20
CA LEU A 164 2.83 -42.75 14.69
C LEU A 164 2.44 -43.88 13.72
N SER A 165 2.44 -43.63 12.41
CA SER A 165 2.19 -44.69 11.42
C SER A 165 3.21 -45.83 11.52
N ALA A 166 4.50 -45.48 11.70
CA ALA A 166 5.55 -46.47 11.92
C ALA A 166 5.32 -47.27 13.21
N ASP A 167 4.99 -46.61 14.32
CA ASP A 167 4.68 -47.27 15.60
C ASP A 167 3.47 -48.22 15.47
N ILE A 168 2.43 -47.80 14.74
CA ILE A 168 1.23 -48.63 14.49
C ILE A 168 1.59 -49.86 13.66
N THR A 169 2.38 -49.67 12.60
CA THR A 169 2.79 -50.74 11.68
C THR A 169 3.69 -51.76 12.39
N GLN A 170 4.72 -51.30 13.10
CA GLN A 170 5.70 -52.16 13.76
C GLN A 170 5.11 -53.00 14.88
N ASN A 171 4.11 -52.47 15.60
CA ASN A 171 3.48 -53.15 16.73
C ASN A 171 2.16 -53.85 16.35
N GLY A 172 1.76 -53.82 15.08
CA GLY A 172 0.51 -54.42 14.59
C GLY A 172 -0.74 -53.84 15.25
N LEU A 173 -0.74 -52.54 15.61
CA LEU A 173 -1.83 -51.90 16.37
C LEU A 173 -3.11 -51.68 15.56
N TYR A 174 -3.13 -52.14 14.31
CA TYR A 174 -4.31 -52.13 13.45
C TYR A 174 -5.24 -53.34 13.67
N GLU A 175 -4.78 -54.36 14.40
CA GLU A 175 -5.57 -55.52 14.80
C GLU A 175 -6.68 -55.12 15.79
N GLU A 176 -7.88 -55.70 15.64
CA GLU A 176 -9.06 -55.37 16.45
C GLU A 176 -8.83 -55.59 17.95
N GLU A 177 -8.10 -56.67 18.30
CA GLU A 177 -7.73 -57.02 19.68
C GLU A 177 -6.85 -55.95 20.35
N LYS A 178 -6.11 -55.15 19.58
CA LYS A 178 -5.19 -54.12 20.07
C LYS A 178 -5.78 -52.70 20.00
N SER A 179 -7.06 -52.57 19.70
CA SER A 179 -7.78 -51.29 19.62
C SER A 179 -7.60 -50.40 20.87
N LEU A 180 -7.63 -51.01 22.07
CA LEU A 180 -7.39 -50.29 23.33
C LEU A 180 -5.96 -49.75 23.43
N TYR A 181 -4.96 -50.54 23.01
CA TYR A 181 -3.55 -50.12 23.00
C TYR A 181 -3.32 -48.98 22.02
N LEU A 182 -3.92 -49.07 20.82
CA LEU A 182 -3.89 -47.99 19.84
C LEU A 182 -4.46 -46.70 20.45
N LYS A 183 -5.63 -46.77 21.09
CA LYS A 183 -6.28 -45.61 21.71
C LYS A 183 -5.38 -44.94 22.76
N VAL A 184 -4.75 -45.73 23.65
CA VAL A 184 -3.83 -45.21 24.68
C VAL A 184 -2.57 -44.60 24.07
N LEU A 185 -2.01 -45.21 23.02
CA LEU A 185 -0.84 -44.67 22.32
C LEU A 185 -1.15 -43.32 21.68
N VAL A 186 -2.27 -43.22 20.95
CA VAL A 186 -2.70 -42.00 20.28
C VAL A 186 -2.96 -40.89 21.31
N GLU A 187 -3.62 -41.19 22.43
CA GLU A 187 -3.84 -40.22 23.52
C GLU A 187 -2.52 -39.71 24.11
N ARG A 188 -1.58 -40.61 24.37
CA ARG A 188 -0.25 -40.25 24.91
C ARG A 188 0.51 -39.36 23.92
N ARG A 189 0.52 -39.72 22.64
CA ARG A 189 1.20 -38.95 21.58
C ARG A 189 0.57 -37.57 21.39
N HIS A 190 -0.75 -37.48 21.41
CA HIS A 190 -1.49 -36.22 21.37
C HIS A 190 -1.03 -35.27 22.50
N LYS A 191 -0.99 -35.76 23.75
CA LYS A 191 -0.55 -34.95 24.91
C LYS A 191 0.93 -34.54 24.83
N THR A 192 1.82 -35.44 24.43
CA THR A 192 3.27 -35.16 24.37
C THR A 192 3.62 -34.12 23.31
N HIS A 193 2.96 -34.16 22.14
CA HIS A 193 3.30 -33.29 21.01
C HIS A 193 2.45 -32.02 20.92
N LYS A 194 1.52 -31.81 21.86
CA LYS A 194 0.59 -30.64 21.88
C LYS A 194 -0.11 -30.43 20.53
N LEU A 195 -0.49 -31.53 19.88
CA LEU A 195 -1.28 -31.49 18.66
C LEU A 195 -2.70 -31.03 19.01
N ASN A 196 -3.34 -30.28 18.12
CA ASN A 196 -4.73 -29.89 18.31
C ASN A 196 -5.69 -31.05 18.01
N MET A 197 -5.32 -31.89 17.05
CA MET A 197 -6.09 -33.07 16.69
C MET A 197 -5.20 -34.17 16.12
N LEU A 198 -5.52 -35.41 16.45
CA LEU A 198 -4.85 -36.60 15.96
C LEU A 198 -5.90 -37.67 15.62
N GLU A 199 -5.89 -38.13 14.38
CA GLU A 199 -6.87 -39.08 13.86
C GLU A 199 -6.16 -40.30 13.27
N VAL A 200 -6.67 -41.48 13.57
CA VAL A 200 -6.23 -42.74 12.95
C VAL A 200 -7.44 -43.42 12.34
N HIS A 201 -7.36 -43.67 11.03
CA HIS A 201 -8.36 -44.40 10.28
C HIS A 201 -7.78 -45.74 9.85
N ILE A 202 -8.47 -46.83 10.16
CA ILE A 202 -8.09 -48.19 9.76
C ILE A 202 -9.27 -48.81 9.02
N LYS A 203 -9.02 -49.38 7.84
CA LYS A 203 -10.06 -49.88 6.92
C LYS A 203 -11.01 -50.91 7.55
N ASN A 204 -10.50 -51.73 8.48
CA ASN A 204 -11.24 -52.83 9.10
C ASN A 204 -11.81 -52.49 10.49
N GLN A 205 -11.62 -51.26 10.99
CA GLN A 205 -12.22 -50.83 12.26
C GLN A 205 -13.49 -50.01 12.00
N LYS A 206 -14.55 -50.27 12.77
CA LYS A 206 -15.84 -49.56 12.65
C LYS A 206 -15.77 -48.11 13.12
N GLU A 207 -14.84 -47.79 14.02
CA GLU A 207 -14.68 -46.46 14.60
C GLU A 207 -13.27 -45.94 14.39
N ASN A 208 -13.16 -44.66 14.04
CA ASN A 208 -11.88 -43.97 13.93
C ASN A 208 -11.39 -43.61 15.33
N VAL A 209 -10.09 -43.76 15.58
CA VAL A 209 -9.49 -43.26 16.81
C VAL A 209 -9.20 -41.77 16.61
N VAL A 210 -10.03 -40.92 17.21
CA VAL A 210 -9.91 -39.47 17.13
C VAL A 210 -9.68 -38.91 18.52
N PHE A 211 -8.60 -38.14 18.66
CA PHE A 211 -8.34 -37.32 19.83
C PHE A 211 -8.23 -35.87 19.41
N GLN A 212 -9.01 -35.02 20.05
CA GLN A 212 -9.05 -33.59 19.83
C GLN A 212 -8.82 -32.88 21.17
N ASP A 213 -8.12 -31.75 21.12
CA ASP A 213 -7.92 -30.91 22.29
C ASP A 213 -9.28 -30.39 22.81
N GLN A 214 -9.57 -30.67 24.09
CA GLN A 214 -10.80 -30.25 24.78
C GLN A 214 -10.90 -28.73 24.91
N GLN A 215 -9.80 -27.99 24.78
CA GLN A 215 -9.81 -26.52 24.81
C GLN A 215 -10.38 -25.88 23.53
N GLN A 216 -10.55 -26.66 22.44
CA GLN A 216 -11.07 -26.17 21.16
C GLN A 216 -12.12 -27.13 20.55
N PRO A 217 -13.29 -27.29 21.20
CA PRO A 217 -14.30 -28.30 20.83
C PRO A 217 -15.06 -28.00 19.52
N GLN A 218 -14.82 -26.85 18.88
CA GLN A 218 -15.53 -26.42 17.66
C GLN A 218 -14.81 -26.75 16.34
N ILE A 219 -13.65 -27.41 16.39
CA ILE A 219 -12.92 -27.81 15.17
C ILE A 219 -13.55 -29.11 14.66
N VAL A 220 -14.46 -29.01 13.70
CA VAL A 220 -14.95 -30.18 12.96
C VAL A 220 -14.22 -30.23 11.61
N PRO A 221 -13.22 -31.12 11.43
CA PRO A 221 -12.49 -31.19 10.18
C PRO A 221 -13.42 -31.58 9.03
N LYS A 222 -13.23 -30.97 7.86
CA LYS A 222 -13.94 -31.41 6.66
C LYS A 222 -13.39 -32.77 6.23
N PRO A 223 -14.25 -33.65 5.66
CA PRO A 223 -13.78 -34.91 5.11
C PRO A 223 -12.71 -34.66 4.04
N LEU A 224 -11.63 -35.47 4.05
CA LEU A 224 -10.62 -35.45 3.00
C LEU A 224 -11.28 -35.55 1.60
N SER A 225 -10.80 -34.74 0.66
CA SER A 225 -11.25 -34.81 -0.73
C SER A 225 -10.99 -36.21 -1.32
N PRO A 226 -11.81 -36.67 -2.28
CA PRO A 226 -11.62 -37.99 -2.89
C PRO A 226 -10.21 -38.22 -3.43
N LYS A 227 -9.62 -37.18 -4.04
CA LYS A 227 -8.26 -37.19 -4.56
C LYS A 227 -7.20 -37.40 -3.47
N LEU A 228 -7.29 -36.67 -2.35
CA LEU A 228 -6.32 -36.83 -1.25
C LEU A 228 -6.42 -38.21 -0.60
N ARG A 229 -7.63 -38.77 -0.51
CA ARG A 229 -7.82 -40.15 -0.04
C ARG A 229 -7.18 -41.15 -1.00
N GLU A 230 -7.41 -41.00 -2.30
CA GLU A 230 -6.78 -41.84 -3.31
C GLU A 230 -5.25 -41.78 -3.21
N ASP A 231 -4.68 -40.57 -3.16
CA ASP A 231 -3.23 -40.38 -3.00
C ASP A 231 -2.70 -41.11 -1.75
N LEU A 232 -3.39 -41.01 -0.60
CA LEU A 232 -3.03 -41.73 0.62
C LEU A 232 -3.07 -43.26 0.43
N TYR A 233 -4.11 -43.81 -0.18
CA TYR A 233 -4.22 -45.25 -0.42
C TYR A 233 -3.24 -45.76 -1.50
N THR A 234 -2.68 -44.88 -2.33
CA THR A 234 -1.54 -45.21 -3.21
C THR A 234 -0.18 -45.15 -2.51
N GLY A 235 -0.15 -44.82 -1.21
CA GLY A 235 1.06 -44.74 -0.41
C GLY A 235 1.72 -43.36 -0.38
N LYS A 236 1.06 -42.30 -0.87
CA LYS A 236 1.60 -40.94 -0.82
C LYS A 236 1.28 -40.26 0.50
N GLU A 237 2.23 -39.50 1.01
CA GLU A 237 1.99 -38.59 2.11
C GLU A 237 1.44 -37.26 1.59
N VAL A 238 0.44 -36.69 2.27
CA VAL A 238 -0.20 -35.45 1.84
C VAL A 238 -0.26 -34.44 2.97
N THR A 239 -0.23 -33.16 2.61
CA THR A 239 -0.51 -32.06 3.53
C THR A 239 -1.63 -31.21 2.97
N THR A 240 -2.50 -30.70 3.83
CA THR A 240 -3.61 -29.85 3.42
C THR A 240 -3.85 -28.77 4.46
N ILE A 241 -4.32 -27.62 4.00
CA ILE A 241 -4.68 -26.47 4.82
C ILE A 241 -6.14 -26.20 4.54
N GLU A 242 -6.97 -26.20 5.58
CA GLU A 242 -8.41 -25.96 5.46
C GLU A 242 -8.89 -24.95 6.48
N GLN A 243 -9.75 -24.04 6.04
CA GLN A 243 -10.46 -23.13 6.95
C GLN A 243 -11.58 -23.87 7.68
N VAL A 244 -11.51 -23.86 9.01
CA VAL A 244 -12.46 -24.50 9.94
C VAL A 244 -12.80 -23.56 11.09
N GLY A 245 -14.09 -23.28 11.30
CA GLY A 245 -14.55 -22.25 12.22
C GLY A 245 -14.14 -20.87 11.70
N GLY A 246 -13.14 -20.24 12.33
CA GLY A 246 -12.44 -19.03 11.85
C GLY A 246 -10.93 -19.23 11.62
N GLY A 247 -10.40 -20.42 11.90
CA GLY A 247 -8.96 -20.68 11.85
C GLY A 247 -8.53 -21.55 10.68
N ASP A 248 -7.21 -21.65 10.48
CA ASP A 248 -6.61 -22.59 9.54
C ASP A 248 -6.22 -23.88 10.26
N LEU A 249 -6.69 -25.00 9.73
CA LEU A 249 -6.33 -26.33 10.17
C LEU A 249 -5.31 -26.91 9.19
N ILE A 250 -4.05 -26.97 9.61
CA ILE A 250 -2.97 -27.59 8.84
C ILE A 250 -2.92 -29.06 9.23
N ARG A 251 -3.09 -29.95 8.25
CA ARG A 251 -3.12 -31.40 8.46
C ARG A 251 -2.02 -32.08 7.65
N GLY A 252 -1.26 -32.95 8.31
CA GLY A 252 -0.34 -33.88 7.67
C GLY A 252 -0.89 -35.30 7.77
N ALA A 253 -1.09 -35.95 6.63
CA ALA A 253 -1.64 -37.29 6.54
C ALA A 253 -0.63 -38.27 5.93
N VAL A 254 -0.46 -39.42 6.58
CA VAL A 254 0.52 -40.45 6.21
C VAL A 254 -0.16 -41.83 6.19
N PRO A 255 0.06 -42.66 5.16
CA PRO A 255 -0.51 -44.01 5.10
C PRO A 255 0.05 -44.91 6.20
N VAL A 256 -0.78 -45.85 6.65
CA VAL A 256 -0.40 -46.97 7.52
C VAL A 256 -0.33 -48.22 6.66
N HIS A 257 0.81 -48.91 6.70
CA HIS A 257 1.07 -50.09 5.89
C HIS A 257 0.84 -51.37 6.70
N SER A 258 0.50 -52.46 6.01
CA SER A 258 0.44 -53.78 6.62
C SER A 258 1.85 -54.32 6.88
N LEU A 259 2.09 -54.91 8.06
CA LEU A 259 3.34 -55.59 8.36
C LEU A 259 3.54 -56.82 7.46
N ALA A 260 2.44 -57.52 7.12
CA ALA A 260 2.46 -58.72 6.28
C ALA A 260 2.65 -58.38 4.79
N SER A 261 2.28 -57.18 4.37
CA SER A 261 2.38 -56.73 2.97
C SER A 261 2.74 -55.24 2.94
N PRO A 262 4.04 -54.89 2.91
CA PRO A 262 4.50 -53.50 3.03
C PRO A 262 3.96 -52.54 1.95
N LYS A 263 3.51 -53.07 0.81
CA LYS A 263 2.89 -52.28 -0.27
C LYS A 263 1.39 -52.03 -0.06
N GLU A 264 0.75 -52.76 0.84
CA GLU A 264 -0.67 -52.63 1.14
C GLU A 264 -0.88 -51.53 2.18
N VAL A 265 -1.68 -50.52 1.81
CA VAL A 265 -2.12 -49.45 2.72
C VAL A 265 -3.43 -49.88 3.38
N ILE A 266 -3.40 -50.02 4.71
CA ILE A 266 -4.52 -50.51 5.54
C ILE A 266 -5.22 -49.39 6.32
N GLY A 267 -4.73 -48.16 6.21
CA GLY A 267 -5.25 -47.01 6.91
C GLY A 267 -4.40 -45.77 6.71
N PHE A 268 -4.66 -44.73 7.49
CA PHE A 268 -3.84 -43.51 7.51
C PHE A 268 -3.91 -42.83 8.89
N VAL A 269 -2.85 -42.10 9.22
CA VAL A 269 -2.75 -41.23 10.39
C VAL A 269 -2.81 -39.79 9.91
N MET A 270 -3.59 -38.95 10.59
CA MET A 270 -3.62 -37.50 10.39
C MET A 270 -3.28 -36.78 11.68
N ALA A 271 -2.23 -35.96 11.64
CA ALA A 271 -1.91 -35.01 12.70
C ALA A 271 -2.28 -33.61 12.24
N SER A 272 -2.86 -32.81 13.13
CA SER A 272 -3.36 -31.48 12.79
C SER A 272 -2.94 -30.41 13.80
N TYR A 273 -2.56 -29.25 13.27
CA TYR A 273 -2.40 -28.01 14.01
C TYR A 273 -3.52 -27.03 13.63
N TYR A 274 -4.13 -26.45 14.65
CA TYR A 274 -5.16 -25.43 14.49
C TYR A 274 -4.61 -24.07 14.87
N PHE A 275 -4.74 -23.14 13.93
CA PHE A 275 -4.38 -21.75 14.11
C PHE A 275 -5.67 -20.94 14.18
N PRO A 276 -6.14 -20.55 15.38
CA PRO A 276 -7.34 -19.71 15.53
C PRO A 276 -7.20 -18.39 14.77
N ASP A 277 -8.33 -17.81 14.37
CA ASP A 277 -8.49 -16.65 13.49
C ASP A 277 -7.21 -15.89 13.10
N GLY A 278 -6.93 -15.96 11.80
CA GLY A 278 -6.47 -14.77 11.08
C GLY A 278 -5.02 -14.73 10.65
N LEU A 279 -4.23 -15.80 10.66
CA LEU A 279 -2.87 -15.71 10.08
C LEU A 279 -2.92 -15.64 8.54
N VAL A 280 -3.74 -16.45 7.85
CA VAL A 280 -3.92 -16.32 6.38
C VAL A 280 -4.68 -15.05 6.02
N ASP A 281 -5.75 -14.68 6.74
CA ASP A 281 -6.44 -13.40 6.48
C ASP A 281 -5.52 -12.20 6.73
N LYS A 282 -4.67 -12.23 7.78
CA LYS A 282 -3.64 -11.19 7.99
C LYS A 282 -2.59 -11.24 6.89
N VAL A 283 -2.16 -12.40 6.40
CA VAL A 283 -1.21 -12.51 5.28
C VAL A 283 -1.83 -12.02 3.97
N ALA A 284 -3.11 -12.32 3.71
CA ALA A 284 -3.86 -11.85 2.55
C ALA A 284 -4.06 -10.33 2.63
N VAL A 285 -4.37 -9.79 3.81
CA VAL A 285 -4.43 -8.35 4.08
C VAL A 285 -3.04 -7.73 3.90
N ILE A 286 -1.97 -8.32 4.44
CA ILE A 286 -0.58 -7.83 4.28
C ILE A 286 -0.17 -7.85 2.80
N SER A 287 -0.52 -8.91 2.07
CA SER A 287 -0.25 -9.03 0.64
C SER A 287 -1.00 -7.95 -0.15
N LYS A 288 -2.30 -7.77 0.12
CA LYS A 288 -3.13 -6.72 -0.47
C LYS A 288 -2.59 -5.33 -0.13
N THR A 289 -2.25 -5.07 1.12
CA THR A 289 -1.67 -3.80 1.57
C THR A 289 -0.27 -3.56 0.97
N SER A 290 0.54 -4.61 0.78
CA SER A 290 1.83 -4.52 0.08
C SER A 290 1.63 -4.14 -1.39
N GLU A 291 0.63 -4.72 -2.05
CA GLU A 291 0.30 -4.38 -3.43
C GLU A 291 -0.27 -2.97 -3.56
N GLU A 292 -1.19 -2.57 -2.68
CA GLU A 292 -1.71 -1.19 -2.60
C GLU A 292 -0.59 -0.19 -2.33
N TYR A 293 0.33 -0.50 -1.41
CA TYR A 293 1.52 0.31 -1.15
C TYR A 293 2.40 0.42 -2.40
N ARG A 294 2.61 -0.69 -3.12
CA ARG A 294 3.37 -0.72 -4.37
C ARG A 294 2.76 0.20 -5.42
N GLN A 295 1.44 0.20 -5.54
CA GLN A 295 0.71 1.14 -6.42
C GLN A 295 0.86 2.59 -5.95
N LEU A 296 0.77 2.87 -4.65
CA LEU A 296 0.99 4.21 -4.10
C LEU A 296 2.42 4.71 -4.33
N THR A 297 3.43 3.84 -4.28
CA THR A 297 4.80 4.21 -4.63
C THR A 297 4.96 4.68 -6.08
N LEU A 298 4.10 4.23 -7.02
CA LEU A 298 4.09 4.75 -8.40
C LEU A 298 3.65 6.21 -8.45
N LEU A 299 2.78 6.63 -7.50
CA LEU A 299 2.32 8.01 -7.38
C LEU A 299 3.30 8.93 -6.63
N LYS A 300 4.43 8.40 -6.14
CA LYS A 300 5.43 9.17 -5.41
C LYS A 300 5.93 10.39 -6.19
N THR A 301 6.27 10.21 -7.46
CA THR A 301 6.76 11.29 -8.33
C THR A 301 5.71 12.36 -8.61
N PRO A 302 4.47 12.05 -9.04
CA PRO A 302 3.44 13.07 -9.24
C PRO A 302 3.04 13.76 -7.92
N ILE A 303 3.03 13.07 -6.78
CA ILE A 303 2.81 13.70 -5.47
C ILE A 303 3.89 14.75 -5.18
N LYS A 304 5.17 14.40 -5.35
CA LYS A 304 6.29 15.35 -5.19
C LYS A 304 6.12 16.55 -6.11
N PHE A 305 5.82 16.32 -7.38
CA PHE A 305 5.66 17.39 -8.36
C PHE A 305 4.53 18.35 -7.98
N GLY A 306 3.37 17.83 -7.54
CA GLY A 306 2.24 18.67 -7.10
C GLY A 306 2.60 19.60 -5.93
N TYR A 307 3.36 19.11 -4.96
CA TYR A 307 3.85 19.96 -3.88
C TYR A 307 4.90 20.98 -4.33
N ILE A 308 5.81 20.60 -5.23
CA ILE A 308 6.78 21.53 -5.82
C ILE A 308 6.07 22.69 -6.51
N VAL A 309 5.05 22.38 -7.32
CA VAL A 309 4.21 23.38 -8.00
C VAL A 309 3.51 24.28 -6.99
N THR A 310 2.93 23.71 -5.93
CA THR A 310 2.24 24.46 -4.88
C THR A 310 3.20 25.44 -4.18
N LEU A 311 4.36 24.97 -3.74
CA LEU A 311 5.40 25.80 -3.10
C LEU A 311 5.92 26.89 -4.06
N PHE A 312 6.05 26.57 -5.35
CA PHE A 312 6.49 27.51 -6.36
C PHE A 312 5.46 28.62 -6.59
N ILE A 313 4.17 28.29 -6.64
CA ILE A 313 3.08 29.28 -6.73
C ILE A 313 3.09 30.21 -5.50
N VAL A 314 3.25 29.66 -4.30
CA VAL A 314 3.35 30.45 -3.05
C VAL A 314 4.55 31.39 -3.11
N MET A 315 5.72 30.90 -3.55
CA MET A 315 6.91 31.73 -3.74
C MET A 315 6.66 32.88 -4.73
N LEU A 316 6.03 32.60 -5.87
CA LEU A 316 5.68 33.63 -6.86
C LEU A 316 4.70 34.67 -6.30
N LEU A 317 3.71 34.24 -5.52
CA LEU A 317 2.75 35.14 -4.86
C LEU A 317 3.42 36.09 -3.85
N ILE A 318 4.40 35.59 -3.09
CA ILE A 318 5.15 36.43 -2.13
C ILE A 318 5.97 37.48 -2.88
N ILE A 319 6.70 37.07 -3.93
CA ILE A 319 7.50 38.00 -4.76
C ILE A 319 6.60 39.05 -5.42
N PHE A 320 5.44 38.63 -5.92
CA PHE A 320 4.47 39.55 -6.52
C PHE A 320 3.85 40.51 -5.51
N SER A 321 3.57 40.05 -4.29
CA SER A 321 3.05 40.93 -3.23
C SER A 321 4.04 42.03 -2.84
N ALA A 322 5.33 41.84 -3.14
CA ALA A 322 6.38 42.84 -2.92
C ALA A 322 6.52 43.88 -4.07
N THR A 323 5.87 43.67 -5.23
CA THR A 323 5.94 44.55 -6.42
C THR A 323 4.78 45.54 -6.52
#